data_AF-A0A6N8U176-F1
#
_entry.id   AF-A0A6N8U176-F1
#
_cell.length_a   1.000
_cell.length_b   1.000
_cell.length_c   1.000
_cell.angle_alpha   90.00
_cell.angle_beta   90.00
_cell.angle_gamma   90.00
#
_symmetry.space_group_name_H-M   'P 1'
#
loop_
_entity.id
_entity.type
_entity.pdbx_description
1 polymer ?
#
loop_
_entity_poly.entity_id
_entity_poly.type
_entity_poly.pdbx_seq_one_letter_code
_entity_poly.pdbx_strand_id
1 'polypeptide(L)'
;MKRISIFPIAIFVLLLSGCSNGDVLSDRTYNIKMDLEFEEMRDSSLSFPVEFSDGNIELQEGDHPTGEYSLGDNTLEMNLTDDDGNMDFKITELVALDEDADELEGTLSEFEFDSINRESQLALNVLRNGAIGSTITMTRIDDSD
;
A
#
# COMPACT_ATOMS: atom_id res chain seq x y z
N MET A 1 -11.93 -50.75 -9.73
CA MET A 1 -12.00 -49.97 -8.46
C MET A 1 -11.12 -48.74 -8.60
N LYS A 2 -11.59 -47.61 -8.04
CA LYS A 2 -11.27 -46.21 -8.35
C LYS A 2 -9.76 -45.88 -8.52
N ARG A 3 -9.46 -45.21 -9.63
CA ARG A 3 -8.22 -44.45 -9.86
C ARG A 3 -8.29 -43.18 -9.01
N ILE A 4 -7.34 -42.98 -8.10
CA ILE A 4 -7.22 -41.74 -7.34
C ILE A 4 -6.45 -40.76 -8.22
N SER A 5 -7.21 -39.80 -8.73
CA SER A 5 -6.76 -38.64 -9.49
C SER A 5 -5.93 -37.75 -8.56
N ILE A 6 -4.64 -37.62 -8.83
CA ILE A 6 -3.78 -36.66 -8.15
C ILE A 6 -4.13 -35.29 -8.73
N PHE A 7 -4.69 -34.44 -7.88
CA PHE A 7 -5.19 -33.10 -8.18
C PHE A 7 -4.09 -32.19 -8.76
N PRO A 8 -4.40 -31.38 -9.80
CA PRO A 8 -3.49 -30.37 -10.32
C PRO A 8 -3.56 -29.13 -9.41
N ILE A 9 -2.93 -29.19 -8.23
CA ILE A 9 -2.77 -28.02 -7.34
C ILE A 9 -1.38 -27.37 -7.54
N ALA A 10 -0.56 -27.90 -8.45
CA ALA A 10 0.78 -27.38 -8.75
C ALA A 10 0.81 -26.33 -9.89
N ILE A 11 -0.35 -25.86 -10.40
CA ILE A 11 -0.41 -24.90 -11.52
C ILE A 11 -0.86 -23.49 -11.09
N PHE A 12 -1.39 -23.29 -9.89
CA PHE A 12 -1.78 -21.94 -9.43
C PHE A 12 -0.66 -21.15 -8.74
N VAL A 13 0.52 -21.75 -8.51
CA VAL A 13 1.68 -21.08 -7.90
C VAL A 13 2.68 -20.58 -8.96
N LEU A 14 2.37 -20.75 -10.25
CA LEU A 14 3.27 -20.37 -11.37
C LEU A 14 2.72 -19.26 -12.27
N LEU A 15 1.61 -18.62 -11.90
CA LEU A 15 1.10 -17.45 -12.64
C LEU A 15 1.67 -16.11 -12.16
N LEU A 16 2.49 -16.07 -11.10
CA LEU A 16 3.18 -14.85 -10.67
C LEU A 16 4.64 -14.77 -11.15
N SER A 17 5.22 -15.85 -11.66
CA SER A 17 6.56 -15.84 -12.27
C SER A 17 6.60 -15.32 -13.72
N GLY A 18 5.53 -14.64 -14.16
CA GLY A 18 5.32 -14.20 -15.54
C GLY A 18 5.30 -12.69 -15.79
N CYS A 19 5.23 -11.84 -14.74
CA CYS A 19 5.30 -10.38 -14.90
C CYS A 19 6.63 -9.84 -14.38
N SER A 20 7.74 -10.20 -15.02
CA SER A 20 8.78 -9.17 -15.18
C SER A 20 8.38 -8.41 -16.43
N ASN A 21 7.98 -7.12 -16.32
CA ASN A 21 8.11 -6.04 -17.31
C ASN A 21 7.11 -4.91 -17.02
N GLY A 22 7.49 -3.98 -16.16
CA GLY A 22 6.69 -2.79 -15.81
C GLY A 22 6.31 -2.81 -14.34
N ASP A 23 6.79 -1.81 -13.60
CA ASP A 23 6.24 -1.48 -12.30
C ASP A 23 4.73 -1.25 -12.47
N VAL A 24 3.91 -2.10 -11.83
CA VAL A 24 2.45 -2.08 -12.01
C VAL A 24 1.83 -0.79 -11.49
N LEU A 25 2.55 -0.07 -10.62
CA LEU A 25 2.10 1.18 -10.05
C LEU A 25 2.47 2.37 -10.94
N SER A 26 3.56 2.29 -11.72
CA SER A 26 4.06 3.45 -12.48
C SER A 26 3.05 3.98 -13.48
N ASP A 27 3.01 5.31 -13.59
CA ASP A 27 2.07 6.11 -14.39
C ASP A 27 0.60 5.90 -14.02
N ARG A 28 0.33 5.62 -12.73
CA ARG A 28 -1.03 5.42 -12.22
C ARG A 28 -1.26 6.17 -10.91
N THR A 29 -2.52 6.53 -10.71
CA THR A 29 -3.00 7.15 -9.47
C THR A 29 -3.87 6.15 -8.72
N TYR A 30 -3.60 6.00 -7.42
CA TYR A 30 -4.36 5.15 -6.52
C TYR A 30 -4.90 5.95 -5.33
N ASN A 31 -6.14 5.68 -4.94
CA ASN A 31 -6.64 6.04 -3.62
C ASN A 31 -6.16 4.98 -2.62
N ILE A 32 -5.24 5.33 -1.74
CA ILE A 32 -4.78 4.43 -0.68
C ILE A 32 -5.71 4.59 0.52
N LYS A 33 -6.40 3.51 0.88
CA LYS A 33 -7.27 3.42 2.04
C LYS A 33 -6.65 2.51 3.11
N MET A 34 -6.59 3.00 4.34
CA MET A 34 -6.09 2.27 5.50
C MET A 34 -7.23 2.14 6.51
N ASP A 35 -7.63 0.91 6.79
CA ASP A 35 -8.66 0.61 7.79
C ASP A 35 -8.00 0.41 9.17
N LEU A 36 -8.20 1.38 10.05
CA LEU A 36 -7.57 1.41 11.36
C LEU A 36 -8.50 0.80 12.42
N GLU A 37 -8.02 -0.26 13.08
CA GLU A 37 -8.74 -0.90 14.18
C GLU A 37 -8.15 -0.47 15.52
N PHE A 38 -8.65 0.63 16.08
CA PHE A 38 -8.31 1.03 17.44
C PHE A 38 -9.38 0.54 18.43
N GLU A 39 -8.96 0.01 19.58
CA GLU A 39 -9.88 -0.39 20.66
C GLU A 39 -10.81 0.76 21.12
N GLU A 40 -10.35 2.02 21.02
CA GLU A 40 -11.09 3.22 21.43
C GLU A 40 -11.73 4.01 20.27
N MET A 41 -11.33 3.78 19.01
CA MET A 41 -11.91 4.40 17.83
C MET A 41 -12.39 3.31 16.87
N ARG A 42 -13.67 2.97 16.98
CA ARG A 42 -14.32 2.08 16.02
C ARG A 42 -14.51 2.83 14.70
N ASP A 43 -14.08 2.21 13.61
CA ASP A 43 -14.36 2.62 12.23
C ASP A 43 -13.67 3.94 11.82
N SER A 44 -12.35 4.00 12.00
CA SER A 44 -11.53 5.08 11.45
C SER A 44 -10.80 4.59 10.21
N SER A 45 -11.15 5.12 9.05
CA SER A 45 -10.40 4.90 7.81
C SER A 45 -9.66 6.17 7.42
N LEU A 46 -8.38 6.04 7.07
CA LEU A 46 -7.66 7.10 6.36
C LEU A 46 -7.67 6.79 4.87
N SER A 47 -7.84 7.82 4.04
CA SER A 47 -7.85 7.67 2.59
C SER A 47 -7.14 8.86 1.97
N PHE A 48 -6.21 8.63 1.04
CA PHE A 48 -5.51 9.69 0.34
C PHE A 48 -5.10 9.26 -1.08
N PRO A 49 -5.23 10.15 -2.08
CA PRO A 49 -4.78 9.89 -3.45
C PRO A 49 -3.25 10.02 -3.57
N VAL A 50 -2.63 9.06 -4.25
CA VAL A 50 -1.19 8.98 -4.54
C VAL A 50 -0.97 8.68 -6.01
N GLU A 51 -0.21 9.52 -6.68
CA GLU A 51 0.31 9.28 -8.02
C GLU A 51 1.68 8.60 -7.92
N PHE A 52 1.86 7.51 -8.66
CA PHE A 52 3.11 6.76 -8.76
C PHE A 52 3.74 7.01 -10.13
N SER A 53 5.00 7.48 -10.16
CA SER A 53 5.73 7.74 -11.40
C SER A 53 7.20 7.32 -11.29
N ASP A 54 7.54 6.21 -11.94
CA ASP A 54 8.91 5.72 -12.12
C ASP A 54 9.76 5.72 -10.83
N GLY A 55 9.23 5.13 -9.76
CA GLY A 55 9.89 5.09 -8.44
C GLY A 55 9.69 6.34 -7.57
N ASN A 56 8.94 7.33 -8.04
CA ASN A 56 8.54 8.52 -7.27
C ASN A 56 7.05 8.48 -6.93
N ILE A 57 6.67 9.12 -5.84
CA ILE A 57 5.27 9.32 -5.44
C ILE A 57 4.97 10.78 -5.18
N GLU A 58 3.77 11.19 -5.56
CA GLU A 58 3.21 12.51 -5.27
C GLU A 58 1.80 12.35 -4.67
N LEU A 59 1.53 13.04 -3.56
CA LEU A 59 0.16 13.14 -3.02
C LEU A 59 -0.58 14.27 -3.75
N GLN A 60 -1.92 14.14 -3.93
CA GLN A 60 -2.71 15.13 -4.71
C GLN A 60 -3.54 16.18 -3.92
N GLU A 61 -3.79 16.07 -2.61
CA GLU A 61 -4.42 17.11 -1.74
C GLU A 61 -3.57 18.16 -0.89
N GLY A 62 -3.13 19.33 -1.40
CA GLY A 62 -2.39 20.36 -0.59
C GLY A 62 -0.88 20.63 -0.87
N ASP A 63 -0.14 21.12 0.14
CA ASP A 63 1.33 21.31 0.13
C ASP A 63 1.96 19.96 0.47
N HIS A 64 2.41 19.24 -0.55
CA HIS A 64 2.54 17.79 -0.44
C HIS A 64 3.91 17.24 -0.13
N PRO A 65 3.98 16.22 0.74
CA PRO A 65 5.15 15.37 0.73
C PRO A 65 5.29 14.73 -0.65
N THR A 66 6.45 14.91 -1.26
CA THR A 66 6.89 14.07 -2.37
C THR A 66 7.75 12.95 -1.80
N GLY A 67 7.89 11.88 -2.55
CA GLY A 67 8.57 10.71 -2.05
C GLY A 67 9.10 9.78 -3.11
N GLU A 68 9.74 8.73 -2.63
CA GLU A 68 10.17 7.60 -3.44
C GLU A 68 9.38 6.36 -3.02
N TYR A 69 9.18 5.45 -3.96
CA TYR A 69 8.66 4.12 -3.67
C TYR A 69 9.54 3.06 -4.31
N SER A 70 9.54 1.88 -3.70
CA SER A 70 10.11 0.69 -4.30
C SER A 70 9.14 -0.47 -4.21
N LEU A 71 8.99 -1.17 -5.34
CA LEU A 71 8.13 -2.33 -5.46
C LEU A 71 9.00 -3.60 -5.57
N GLY A 72 8.85 -4.49 -4.60
CA GLY A 72 9.31 -5.87 -4.64
C GLY A 72 8.15 -6.83 -4.95
N ASP A 73 8.45 -8.13 -5.06
CA ASP A 73 7.48 -9.15 -5.52
C ASP A 73 6.08 -9.05 -4.90
N ASN A 74 5.99 -8.82 -3.58
CA ASN A 74 4.73 -8.59 -2.84
C ASN A 74 4.93 -7.54 -1.73
N THR A 75 5.81 -6.56 -1.97
CA THR A 75 6.17 -5.57 -0.95
C THR A 75 6.26 -4.20 -1.59
N LEU A 76 5.57 -3.22 -1.01
CA LEU A 76 5.64 -1.83 -1.38
C LEU A 76 6.23 -1.05 -0.22
N GLU A 77 7.38 -0.44 -0.45
CA GLU A 77 8.02 0.49 0.48
C GLU A 77 7.83 1.92 -0.07
N MET A 78 7.36 2.84 0.78
CA MET A 78 7.15 4.24 0.43
C MET A 78 7.84 5.13 1.45
N ASN A 79 8.62 6.10 0.98
CA ASN A 79 9.23 7.15 1.80
C ASN A 79 8.69 8.50 1.34
N LEU A 80 7.98 9.20 2.22
CA LEU A 80 7.39 10.50 1.98
C LEU A 80 8.12 11.56 2.81
N THR A 81 8.41 12.72 2.21
CA THR A 81 9.09 13.83 2.90
C THR A 81 8.35 15.14 2.65
N ASP A 82 7.97 15.85 3.72
CA ASP A 82 7.48 17.23 3.67
C ASP A 82 8.36 18.18 4.51
N ASP A 83 7.93 19.43 4.64
CA ASP A 83 8.60 20.45 5.46
C ASP A 83 8.64 20.09 6.97
N ASP A 84 7.73 19.22 7.43
CA ASP A 84 7.61 18.80 8.82
C ASP A 84 8.45 17.54 9.13
N GLY A 85 8.72 16.67 8.15
CA GLY A 85 9.59 15.52 8.30
C GLY A 85 9.43 14.40 7.26
N ASN A 86 10.07 13.27 7.57
CA ASN A 86 9.99 12.05 6.77
C ASN A 86 9.00 11.05 7.40
N MET A 87 8.27 10.35 6.54
CA MET A 87 7.35 9.28 6.85
C MET A 87 7.66 8.05 6.00
N ASP A 88 7.85 6.91 6.63
CA ASP A 88 8.16 5.64 5.97
C ASP A 88 7.03 4.63 6.20
N PHE A 89 6.63 3.96 5.12
CA PHE A 89 5.57 2.95 5.10
C PHE A 89 6.07 1.70 4.43
N LYS A 90 5.68 0.55 4.96
CA LYS A 90 5.89 -0.74 4.31
C LYS A 90 4.65 -1.58 4.30
N ILE A 91 4.20 -1.94 3.11
CA ILE A 91 3.06 -2.82 2.87
C ILE A 91 3.60 -4.15 2.38
N THR A 92 3.24 -5.23 3.06
CA THR A 92 3.59 -6.60 2.70
C THR A 92 2.36 -7.38 2.26
N GLU A 93 2.57 -8.53 1.63
CA GLU A 93 1.48 -9.36 1.11
C GLU A 93 0.62 -8.59 0.09
N LEU A 94 1.24 -7.64 -0.62
CA LEU A 94 0.56 -6.85 -1.63
C LEU A 94 0.14 -7.76 -2.79
N VAL A 95 -1.14 -7.77 -3.10
CA VAL A 95 -1.74 -8.58 -4.16
C VAL A 95 -2.72 -7.75 -4.98
N ALA A 96 -2.73 -7.94 -6.29
CA ALA A 96 -3.79 -7.42 -7.15
C ALA A 96 -5.03 -8.32 -7.02
N LEU A 97 -6.21 -7.70 -6.87
CA LEU A 97 -7.50 -8.39 -6.77
C LEU A 97 -8.15 -8.64 -8.13
N ASP A 98 -7.68 -7.96 -9.16
CA ASP A 98 -8.08 -8.11 -10.56
C ASP A 98 -6.85 -8.23 -11.49
N GLU A 99 -7.11 -8.50 -12.78
CA GLU A 99 -6.05 -8.74 -13.78
C GLU A 99 -5.34 -7.45 -14.25
N ASP A 100 -5.98 -6.29 -14.08
CA ASP A 100 -5.49 -4.98 -14.52
C ASP A 100 -4.76 -4.24 -13.39
N ALA A 101 -4.81 -4.78 -12.16
CA ALA A 101 -4.37 -4.18 -10.91
C ALA A 101 -5.05 -2.84 -10.63
N ASP A 102 -6.35 -2.76 -10.93
CA ASP A 102 -7.18 -1.61 -10.57
C ASP A 102 -7.50 -1.60 -9.07
N GLU A 103 -7.44 -2.75 -8.42
CA GLU A 103 -7.54 -2.90 -6.97
C GLU A 103 -6.39 -3.76 -6.43
N LEU A 104 -5.67 -3.25 -5.42
CA LEU A 104 -4.67 -3.99 -4.67
C LEU A 104 -5.04 -4.04 -3.19
N GLU A 105 -4.68 -5.14 -2.54
CA GLU A 105 -4.79 -5.33 -1.10
C GLU A 105 -3.43 -5.71 -0.52
N GLY A 106 -3.11 -5.21 0.67
CA GLY A 106 -1.93 -5.61 1.41
C GLY A 106 -2.06 -5.35 2.91
N THR A 107 -1.01 -5.68 3.64
CA THR A 107 -0.95 -5.52 5.10
C THR A 107 0.11 -4.50 5.46
N LEU A 108 -0.24 -3.48 6.25
CA LEU A 108 0.76 -2.54 6.77
C LEU A 108 1.66 -3.26 7.79
N SER A 109 2.95 -3.32 7.50
CA SER A 109 3.94 -4.07 8.28
C SER A 109 4.90 -3.18 9.05
N GLU A 110 5.22 -2.00 8.50
CA GLU A 110 6.11 -1.02 9.12
C GLU A 110 5.59 0.40 8.87
N PHE A 111 5.78 1.28 9.87
CA PHE A 111 5.35 2.68 9.85
C PHE A 111 6.28 3.50 10.74
N GLU A 112 7.15 4.32 10.14
CA GLU A 112 8.15 5.13 10.83
C GLU A 112 8.04 6.62 10.50
N PHE A 113 8.38 7.47 11.47
CA PHE A 113 8.28 8.93 11.40
C PHE A 113 9.48 9.53 12.14
N ASP A 114 10.28 10.32 11.43
CA ASP A 114 11.56 10.82 11.96
C ASP A 114 11.46 12.23 12.57
N SER A 115 10.56 13.07 12.07
CA SER A 115 10.35 14.42 12.58
C SER A 115 8.88 14.73 12.63
N ILE A 116 8.42 15.07 13.83
CA ILE A 116 7.07 15.58 14.03
C ILE A 116 7.14 16.64 15.09
N ASN A 117 6.47 17.76 14.80
CA ASN A 117 6.16 18.74 15.83
C ASN A 117 5.52 18.03 17.03
N ARG A 118 5.66 18.60 18.23
CA ARG A 118 5.25 17.94 19.49
C ARG A 118 3.75 17.61 19.56
N GLU A 119 2.92 18.26 18.74
CA GLU A 119 1.47 18.08 18.69
C GLU A 119 1.08 16.86 17.85
N SER A 120 1.83 16.55 16.78
CA SER A 120 1.59 15.38 15.91
C SER A 120 2.13 14.06 16.49
N GLN A 121 3.02 14.08 17.49
CA GLN A 121 3.61 12.88 18.12
C GLN A 121 2.59 11.97 18.82
N LEU A 122 1.51 12.52 19.39
CA LEU A 122 0.49 11.72 20.06
C LEU A 122 -0.40 10.99 19.05
N ALA A 123 -0.84 11.66 17.98
CA ALA A 123 -1.62 11.06 16.91
C ALA A 123 -0.84 9.94 16.21
N LEU A 124 0.46 10.14 16.00
CA LEU A 124 1.32 9.16 15.32
C LEU A 124 1.70 7.96 16.18
N ASN A 125 1.85 8.12 17.49
CA ASN A 125 2.03 6.98 18.37
C ASN A 125 0.76 6.11 18.46
N VAL A 126 -0.42 6.72 18.34
CA VAL A 126 -1.67 5.98 18.23
C VAL A 126 -1.71 5.23 16.90
N LEU A 127 -1.44 5.91 15.77
CA LEU A 127 -1.37 5.29 14.44
C LEU A 127 -0.37 4.13 14.40
N ARG A 128 0.87 4.32 14.85
CA ARG A 128 1.90 3.26 14.85
C ARG A 128 1.48 2.01 15.62
N ASN A 129 0.79 2.15 16.75
CA ASN A 129 0.44 0.99 17.59
C ASN A 129 -0.85 0.28 17.15
N GLY A 130 -1.70 0.91 16.33
CA GLY A 130 -2.97 0.30 15.88
C GLY A 130 -3.11 0.15 14.36
N ALA A 131 -2.19 0.69 13.57
CA ALA A 131 -2.19 0.53 12.10
C ALA A 131 -1.37 -0.67 11.63
N ILE A 132 -0.37 -1.11 12.40
CA ILE A 132 0.43 -2.28 12.01
C ILE A 132 -0.46 -3.52 12.08
N GLY A 133 -0.50 -4.27 10.97
CA GLY A 133 -1.40 -5.41 10.77
C GLY A 133 -2.74 -5.02 10.14
N SER A 134 -3.01 -3.72 9.93
CA SER A 134 -4.21 -3.27 9.21
C SER A 134 -4.14 -3.65 7.74
N THR A 135 -5.32 -3.93 7.18
CA THR A 135 -5.52 -4.04 5.74
C THR A 135 -5.42 -2.67 5.09
N ILE A 136 -4.65 -2.63 4.01
CA ILE A 136 -4.52 -1.50 3.09
C ILE A 136 -5.18 -1.91 1.78
N THR A 137 -6.06 -1.06 1.27
CA THR A 137 -6.65 -1.20 -0.05
C THR A 137 -6.20 -0.04 -0.92
N MET A 138 -5.70 -0.33 -2.11
CA MET A 138 -5.34 0.67 -3.12
C MET A 138 -6.30 0.52 -4.28
N THR A 139 -7.14 1.53 -4.51
CA THR A 139 -8.08 1.52 -5.64
C THR A 139 -7.63 2.54 -6.66
N ARG A 140 -7.39 2.10 -7.88
CA ARG A 140 -7.00 2.96 -8.99
C ARG A 140 -8.06 4.02 -9.21
N ILE A 141 -7.61 5.26 -9.30
CA ILE A 141 -8.42 6.39 -9.73
C ILE A 141 -7.93 6.66 -11.15
N ASP A 142 -8.62 6.11 -12.14
CA ASP A 142 -8.38 6.56 -13.50
C ASP A 142 -8.64 8.08 -13.55
N ASP A 143 -7.71 8.83 -14.15
CA ASP A 143 -7.99 10.17 -14.63
C ASP A 143 -9.16 10.05 -15.60
N SER A 144 -10.36 10.24 -15.06
CA SER A 144 -11.58 10.31 -15.81
C SER A 144 -11.59 11.67 -16.46
N ASP A 145 -10.94 11.81 -17.62
CA ASP A 145 -11.43 12.58 -18.79
C ASP A 145 -10.48 12.49 -20.00
#